data_AF-A0A965TVD3-F1
#
_entry.id   AF-A0A965TVD3-F1
#
_cell.length_a   1.000
_cell.length_b   1.000
_cell.length_c   1.000
_cell.angle_alpha   90.00
_cell.angle_beta   90.00
_cell.angle_gamma   90.00
#
_symmetry.space_group_name_H-M   'P 1'
#
loop_
_entity.id
_entity.type
_entity.pdbx_description
1 polymer ?
#
loop_
_entity_poly.entity_id
_entity_poly.type
_entity_poly.pdbx_seq_one_letter_code
_entity_poly.pdbx_strand_id
1 'polypeptide(L)'
;QIVGILLAISIPQQTLTLQGIAGIILSIGMGVDANIIIAERIKEELNAGSTLTSALANGFHKALSAVMDGNITVAIAAVILMIFGSGSMLSFGYSLLVGVILNGLTGVIANRLMIGSLSQFKALQNPWLYGKKKEAADA
;
A
#
# COMPACT_ATOMS: atom_id res chain seq x y z
N GLN A 1 -6.39 7.43 4.14
CA GLN A 1 -6.08 6.56 5.30
C GLN A 1 -5.96 7.33 6.62
N ILE A 2 -4.98 8.23 6.82
CA ILE A 2 -4.74 8.93 8.10
C ILE A 2 -5.97 9.65 8.65
N VAL A 3 -6.67 10.43 7.82
CA VAL A 3 -7.92 11.11 8.22
C VAL A 3 -8.98 10.11 8.70
N GLY A 4 -9.08 8.95 8.07
CA GLY A 4 -9.99 7.89 8.49
C GLY A 4 -9.62 7.26 9.84
N ILE A 5 -8.32 7.08 10.12
CA ILE A 5 -7.84 6.60 11.43
C ILE A 5 -8.21 7.60 12.53
N LEU A 6 -7.98 8.89 12.27
CA LEU A 6 -8.33 9.95 13.22
C LEU A 6 -9.83 10.01 13.49
N LEU A 7 -10.67 9.88 12.45
CA LEU A 7 -12.13 9.80 12.61
C LEU A 7 -12.56 8.57 13.41
N ALA A 8 -11.99 7.40 13.12
CA ALA A 8 -12.32 6.15 13.79
C ALA A 8 -11.88 6.08 15.26
N ILE A 9 -10.90 6.89 15.67
CA ILE A 9 -10.52 7.07 17.07
C ILE A 9 -11.40 8.13 17.75
N SER A 10 -11.76 9.19 17.02
CA SER A 10 -12.56 10.31 17.54
C SER A 10 -14.03 9.95 17.79
N ILE A 11 -14.66 9.18 16.89
CA ILE A 11 -16.08 8.79 17.00
C ILE A 11 -16.40 8.01 18.29
N PRO A 12 -15.63 6.98 18.70
CA PRO A 12 -15.85 6.27 19.95
C PRO A 12 -15.24 6.95 21.19
N GLN A 13 -14.64 8.14 21.06
CA GLN A 13 -13.85 8.81 22.12
C GLN A 13 -12.81 7.90 22.77
N GLN A 14 -12.11 7.10 21.96
CA GLN A 14 -11.07 6.22 22.49
C GLN A 14 -9.88 7.03 23.01
N THR A 15 -9.41 6.67 24.21
CA THR A 15 -8.27 7.36 24.83
C THR A 15 -7.01 7.13 23.99
N LEU A 16 -6.50 8.22 23.41
CA LEU A 16 -5.27 8.18 22.63
C LEU A 16 -4.07 8.08 23.58
N THR A 17 -3.57 6.87 23.79
CA THR A 17 -2.37 6.61 24.57
C THR A 17 -1.11 6.78 23.71
N LEU A 18 0.07 6.86 24.35
CA LEU A 18 1.37 6.91 23.65
C LEU A 18 1.52 5.72 22.68
N GLN A 19 1.06 4.54 23.09
CA GLN A 19 1.04 3.33 22.29
C GLN A 19 0.04 3.47 21.11
N GLY A 20 -1.13 4.08 21.33
CA GLY A 20 -2.07 4.39 20.25
C GLY A 20 -1.45 5.27 19.15
N ILE A 21 -0.64 6.27 19.53
CA ILE A 21 0.10 7.13 18.59
C ILE A 21 1.15 6.34 17.81
N ALA A 22 1.87 5.41 18.46
CA ALA A 22 2.81 4.52 17.78
C ALA A 22 2.13 3.69 16.68
N GLY A 23 0.88 3.27 16.91
CA GLY A 23 0.07 2.54 15.91
C GLY A 23 -0.26 3.40 14.69
N ILE A 24 -0.49 4.70 14.89
CA ILE A 24 -0.70 5.65 13.79
C ILE A 24 0.59 5.83 12.98
N ILE A 25 1.73 6.03 13.65
CA ILE A 25 3.04 6.19 12.98
C ILE A 25 3.37 4.94 12.14
N LEU A 26 3.17 3.75 12.71
CA LEU A 26 3.38 2.49 12.00
C LEU A 26 2.44 2.36 10.79
N SER A 27 1.18 2.77 10.94
CA SER A 27 0.21 2.79 9.82
C SER A 27 0.63 3.74 8.69
N ILE A 28 1.31 4.85 9.00
CA ILE A 28 1.86 5.76 7.99
C ILE A 28 3.00 5.07 7.22
N GLY A 29 3.91 4.40 7.93
CA GLY A 29 5.01 3.65 7.30
C GLY A 29 4.52 2.55 6.36
N MET A 30 3.48 1.81 6.75
CA MET A 30 2.87 0.77 5.90
C MET A 30 2.10 1.35 4.71
N GLY A 31 1.56 2.56 4.84
CA GLY A 31 0.87 3.24 3.75
C GLY A 31 1.78 3.63 2.57
N VAL A 32 3.09 3.82 2.82
CA VAL A 32 4.08 4.11 1.77
C VAL A 32 4.78 2.86 1.21
N ASP A 33 4.84 1.78 1.99
CA ASP A 33 5.47 0.51 1.58
C ASP A 33 4.85 -0.05 0.28
N ALA A 34 3.51 -0.04 0.17
CA ALA A 34 2.81 -0.54 -1.00
C ALA A 34 3.23 0.14 -2.31
N ASN A 35 3.42 1.46 -2.30
CA ASN A 35 3.81 2.21 -3.48
C ASN A 35 5.25 1.92 -3.89
N ILE A 36 6.15 1.74 -2.91
CA ILE A 36 7.56 1.42 -3.16
C ILE A 36 7.67 0.01 -3.76
N ILE A 37 7.00 -0.98 -3.17
CA ILE A 37 7.00 -2.37 -3.65
C ILE A 37 6.48 -2.48 -5.08
N ILE A 38 5.40 -1.76 -5.43
CA ILE A 38 4.87 -1.73 -6.80
C ILE A 38 5.90 -1.14 -7.76
N ALA A 39 6.52 -0.01 -7.41
CA ALA A 39 7.51 0.64 -8.26
C ALA A 39 8.76 -0.24 -8.47
N GLU A 40 9.18 -0.96 -7.44
CA GLU A 40 10.29 -1.90 -7.50
C GLU A 40 9.97 -3.10 -8.40
N ARG A 41 8.79 -3.71 -8.25
CA ARG A 41 8.38 -4.84 -9.09
C ARG A 41 8.22 -4.48 -10.56
N ILE A 42 7.75 -3.26 -10.86
CA ILE A 42 7.69 -2.75 -12.24
C ILE A 42 9.12 -2.56 -12.79
N LYS A 43 10.05 -2.00 -12.01
CA LYS A 43 11.46 -1.89 -12.42
C LYS A 43 12.12 -3.24 -12.67
N GLU A 44 11.85 -4.25 -11.85
CA GLU A 44 12.36 -5.61 -12.04
C GLU A 44 11.88 -6.21 -13.37
N GLU A 45 10.58 -6.10 -13.69
CA GLU A 45 10.02 -6.62 -14.94
C GLU A 45 10.55 -5.86 -16.17
N LEU A 46 10.77 -4.54 -16.05
CA LEU A 46 11.39 -3.73 -17.11
C LEU A 46 12.86 -4.13 -17.35
N ASN A 47 13.63 -4.37 -16.28
CA ASN A 47 15.02 -4.81 -16.38
C ASN A 47 15.14 -6.24 -16.93
N ALA A 48 14.12 -7.07 -16.74
CA ALA A 48 14.03 -8.40 -17.33
C ALA A 48 13.69 -8.38 -18.84
N GLY A 49 13.53 -7.20 -19.44
CA GLY A 49 13.27 -7.04 -20.88
C GLY A 49 11.80 -7.08 -21.28
N SER A 50 10.86 -7.08 -20.32
CA SER A 50 9.43 -7.03 -20.62
C SER A 50 9.04 -5.69 -21.25
N THR A 51 8.09 -5.74 -22.19
CA THR A 51 7.50 -4.51 -22.75
C THR A 51 6.81 -3.71 -21.64
N LEU A 52 6.79 -2.39 -21.75
CA LEU A 52 6.27 -1.50 -20.71
C LEU A 52 4.85 -1.90 -20.23
N THR A 53 3.96 -2.23 -21.17
CA THR A 53 2.59 -2.64 -20.87
C THR A 53 2.54 -3.97 -20.11
N SER A 54 3.40 -4.92 -20.46
CA SER A 54 3.50 -6.23 -19.79
C SER A 54 4.13 -6.10 -18.40
N ALA A 55 5.18 -5.30 -18.27
CA ALA A 55 5.84 -5.01 -17.01
C ALA A 55 4.92 -4.30 -16.01
N LEU A 56 4.09 -3.37 -16.49
CA LEU A 56 3.06 -2.72 -15.68
C LEU A 56 2.00 -3.71 -15.21
N ALA A 57 1.42 -4.51 -16.11
CA ALA A 57 0.37 -5.47 -15.76
C ALA A 57 0.88 -6.55 -14.78
N ASN A 58 2.04 -7.15 -15.10
CA ASN A 58 2.62 -8.22 -14.29
C ASN A 58 3.21 -7.70 -12.98
N GLY A 59 3.89 -6.57 -13.01
CA GLY A 59 4.46 -5.92 -11.85
C GLY A 59 3.38 -5.51 -10.86
N PHE A 60 2.29 -4.92 -11.35
CA PHE A 60 1.15 -4.54 -10.52
C PHE A 60 0.45 -5.76 -9.91
N HIS A 61 0.20 -6.82 -10.69
CA HIS A 61 -0.46 -8.02 -10.17
C HIS A 61 0.37 -8.72 -9.07
N LYS A 62 1.68 -8.89 -9.29
CA LYS A 62 2.58 -9.51 -8.30
C LYS A 62 2.74 -8.64 -7.05
N ALA A 63 2.94 -7.34 -7.23
CA ALA A 63 3.11 -6.43 -6.11
C ALA A 63 1.84 -6.28 -5.27
N LEU A 64 0.66 -6.27 -5.89
CA LEU A 64 -0.60 -6.21 -5.14
C LEU A 64 -0.83 -7.45 -4.27
N SER A 65 -0.48 -8.64 -4.76
CA SER A 65 -0.56 -9.85 -3.93
C SER A 65 0.36 -9.73 -2.70
N ALA A 66 1.61 -9.32 -2.91
CA ALA A 66 2.58 -9.15 -1.82
C ALA A 66 2.13 -8.11 -0.79
N VAL A 67 1.59 -6.97 -1.25
CA VAL A 67 1.06 -5.91 -0.37
C VAL A 67 -0.17 -6.40 0.41
N MET A 68 -1.04 -7.18 -0.23
CA MET A 68 -2.23 -7.71 0.44
C MET A 68 -1.86 -8.74 1.51
N ASP A 69 -0.92 -9.64 1.22
CA ASP A 69 -0.41 -10.61 2.20
C ASP A 69 0.29 -9.93 3.39
N GLY A 70 1.04 -8.86 3.12
CA GLY A 70 1.62 -8.00 4.15
C GLY A 70 0.56 -7.38 5.06
N ASN A 71 -0.45 -6.74 4.48
CA ASN A 71 -1.57 -6.16 5.23
C ASN A 71 -2.33 -7.22 6.07
N ILE A 72 -2.55 -8.41 5.52
CA ILE A 72 -3.22 -9.51 6.25
C ILE A 72 -2.41 -9.93 7.47
N THR A 73 -1.08 -10.06 7.33
CA THR A 73 -0.20 -10.42 8.44
C THR A 73 -0.27 -9.38 9.57
N VAL A 74 -0.28 -8.09 9.22
CA VAL A 74 -0.42 -7.02 10.22
C VAL A 74 -1.80 -7.00 10.86
N ALA A 75 -2.87 -7.26 10.09
CA ALA A 75 -4.22 -7.39 10.65
C ALA A 75 -4.30 -8.50 11.70
N ILE A 76 -3.70 -9.67 11.41
CA ILE A 76 -3.63 -10.79 12.35
C ILE A 76 -2.87 -10.39 13.62
N ALA A 77 -1.71 -9.75 13.48
CA ALA A 77 -0.94 -9.25 14.62
C ALA A 77 -1.74 -8.25 15.47
N ALA A 78 -2.45 -7.33 14.83
CA ALA A 78 -3.30 -6.35 15.52
C ALA A 78 -4.45 -7.02 16.30
N VAL A 79 -5.10 -8.04 15.72
CA VAL A 79 -6.14 -8.82 16.40
C VAL A 79 -5.57 -9.57 17.62
N ILE A 80 -4.41 -10.20 17.48
CA ILE A 80 -3.74 -10.88 18.59
C ILE A 80 -3.43 -9.88 19.71
N LEU A 81 -2.91 -8.69 19.39
CA LEU A 81 -2.65 -7.62 20.35
C LEU A 81 -3.92 -7.11 21.02
N MET A 82 -5.07 -7.13 20.34
CA MET A 82 -6.36 -6.74 20.93
C MET A 82 -6.94 -7.81 21.86
N ILE A 83 -6.66 -9.09 21.63
CA ILE A 83 -7.18 -10.19 22.48
C ILE A 83 -6.27 -10.40 23.69
N PHE A 84 -4.96 -10.38 23.49
CA PHE A 84 -3.96 -10.71 24.51
C PHE A 84 -3.26 -9.50 25.13
N GLY A 85 -3.42 -8.30 24.54
CA GLY A 85 -2.81 -7.08 25.05
C GLY A 85 -3.56 -6.51 26.26
N SER A 86 -2.82 -5.84 27.15
CA SER A 86 -3.38 -5.16 28.32
C SER A 86 -3.33 -3.65 28.17
N GLY A 87 -4.33 -2.96 28.72
CA GLY A 87 -4.37 -1.50 28.89
C GLY A 87 -4.03 -0.70 27.64
N SER A 88 -2.78 -0.29 27.50
CA SER A 88 -2.28 0.53 26.40
C SER A 88 -1.98 -0.24 25.11
N MET A 89 -1.71 -1.56 25.18
CA MET A 89 -1.51 -2.39 23.97
C MET A 89 -2.80 -2.56 23.17
N LEU A 90 -3.96 -2.51 23.84
CA LEU A 90 -5.27 -2.54 23.18
C LEU A 90 -5.46 -1.33 22.26
N SER A 91 -5.09 -0.13 22.74
CA SER A 91 -5.15 1.10 21.93
C SER A 91 -4.21 1.02 20.72
N PHE A 92 -3.04 0.39 20.86
CA PHE A 92 -2.11 0.17 19.75
C PHE A 92 -2.67 -0.80 18.71
N GLY A 93 -3.18 -1.96 19.17
CA GLY A 93 -3.82 -2.95 18.31
C GLY A 93 -5.03 -2.37 17.56
N TYR A 94 -5.86 -1.58 18.25
CA TYR A 94 -7.01 -0.92 17.64
C TYR A 94 -6.61 0.09 16.55
N SER A 95 -5.67 1.00 16.85
CA SER A 95 -5.15 1.96 15.86
C SER A 95 -4.54 1.27 14.64
N LEU A 96 -3.81 0.17 14.84
CA LEU A 96 -3.24 -0.62 13.76
C LEU A 96 -4.31 -1.31 12.92
N LEU A 97 -5.28 -1.97 13.56
CA LEU A 97 -6.33 -2.71 12.87
C LEU A 97 -7.16 -1.76 11.98
N VAL A 98 -7.57 -0.62 12.54
CA VAL A 98 -8.25 0.44 11.80
C VAL A 98 -7.39 0.95 10.65
N GLY A 99 -6.09 1.17 10.89
CA GLY A 99 -5.15 1.61 9.88
C GLY A 99 -5.02 0.64 8.70
N VAL A 100 -4.95 -0.66 8.98
CA VAL A 100 -4.84 -1.73 7.97
C VAL A 100 -6.16 -1.92 7.22
N ILE A 101 -7.31 -1.90 7.89
CA ILE A 101 -8.62 -2.01 7.23
C ILE A 101 -8.84 -0.83 6.28
N LEU A 102 -8.54 0.39 6.72
CA LEU A 102 -8.63 1.57 5.88
C LEU A 102 -7.61 1.54 4.73
N ASN A 103 -6.43 0.98 4.95
CA ASN A 103 -5.44 0.76 3.90
C ASN A 103 -5.96 -0.24 2.85
N GLY A 104 -6.49 -1.39 3.30
CA GLY A 104 -7.06 -2.43 2.44
C GLY A 104 -8.24 -1.92 1.63
N LEU A 105 -9.17 -1.18 2.25
CA LEU A 105 -10.31 -0.57 1.54
C LEU A 105 -9.85 0.47 0.52
N THR A 106 -8.92 1.35 0.89
CA THR A 106 -8.33 2.32 -0.04
C THR A 106 -7.60 1.61 -1.18
N GLY A 107 -6.88 0.53 -0.89
CA GLY A 107 -6.13 -0.27 -1.86
C GLY A 107 -7.03 -1.00 -2.86
N VAL A 108 -8.13 -1.61 -2.41
CA VAL A 108 -9.10 -2.27 -3.31
C VAL A 108 -9.79 -1.25 -4.21
N ILE A 109 -10.19 -0.10 -3.67
CA ILE A 109 -10.80 0.99 -4.44
C ILE A 109 -9.79 1.59 -5.43
N ALA A 110 -8.56 1.84 -4.98
CA ALA A 110 -7.47 2.33 -5.81
C ALA A 110 -7.13 1.36 -6.93
N ASN A 111 -7.09 0.04 -6.64
CA ASN A 111 -6.86 -1.00 -7.64
C ASN A 111 -7.94 -0.99 -8.74
N ARG A 112 -9.22 -0.91 -8.33
CA ARG A 112 -10.34 -0.85 -9.27
C ARG A 112 -10.32 0.44 -10.11
N LEU A 113 -9.94 1.57 -9.50
CA LEU A 113 -9.79 2.85 -10.18
C LEU A 113 -8.56 2.91 -11.10
N MET A 114 -7.43 2.30 -10.71
CA MET A 114 -6.21 2.25 -11.52
C MET A 114 -6.45 1.39 -12.75
N ILE A 115 -6.98 0.18 -12.59
CA ILE A 115 -7.30 -0.71 -13.71
C ILE A 115 -8.35 -0.05 -14.64
N GLY A 116 -9.36 0.62 -14.06
CA GLY A 116 -10.35 1.38 -14.82
C GLY A 116 -9.76 2.56 -15.61
N SER A 117 -8.89 3.37 -14.98
CA SER A 117 -8.27 4.56 -15.58
C SER A 117 -7.17 4.21 -16.61
N LEU A 118 -6.33 3.22 -16.30
CA LEU A 118 -5.29 2.70 -17.22
C LEU A 118 -5.89 2.10 -18.50
N SER A 119 -7.10 1.54 -18.43
CA SER A 119 -7.79 1.01 -19.61
C SER A 119 -8.23 2.08 -20.62
N GLN A 120 -8.22 3.37 -20.23
CA GLN A 120 -8.73 4.46 -21.07
C GLN A 120 -7.66 5.41 -21.63
N PHE A 121 -6.40 5.32 -21.19
CA PHE A 121 -5.34 6.26 -21.61
C PHE A 121 -4.27 5.63 -22.53
N LYS A 122 -4.37 5.89 -23.83
CA LYS A 122 -3.30 5.64 -24.82
C LYS A 122 -2.01 6.46 -24.57
N ALA A 123 -2.08 7.55 -23.79
CA ALA A 123 -0.96 8.48 -23.58
C ALA A 123 0.13 7.99 -22.60
N LEU A 124 -0.16 6.99 -21.76
CA LEU A 124 0.80 6.39 -20.83
C LEU A 124 1.64 5.27 -21.46
N GLN A 125 1.45 4.99 -22.75
CA GLN A 125 2.22 4.00 -23.51
C GLN A 125 3.64 4.47 -23.88
N ASN A 126 4.06 5.69 -23.51
CA ASN A 126 5.36 6.21 -23.89
C ASN A 126 6.50 5.58 -23.05
N PRO A 127 7.43 4.81 -23.67
CA PRO A 127 8.52 4.12 -22.98
C PRO A 127 9.50 5.04 -22.22
N TRP A 128 9.51 6.32 -22.56
CA TRP A 128 10.43 7.33 -22.02
C TRP A 128 10.13 7.76 -20.58
N LEU A 129 8.85 7.75 -20.17
CA LEU A 129 8.43 8.13 -18.80
C LEU A 129 8.86 7.12 -17.72
N TYR A 130 9.16 5.89 -18.13
CA TYR A 130 9.56 4.79 -17.25
C TYR A 130 11.08 4.59 -17.18
N GLY A 131 11.86 5.58 -17.62
CA GLY A 131 13.30 5.58 -17.43
C GLY A 131 14.09 4.74 -18.42
N LYS A 132 13.54 4.45 -19.61
CA LYS A 132 14.36 3.91 -20.71
C LYS A 132 15.38 4.98 -21.08
N LYS A 133 16.62 4.83 -20.61
CA LYS A 133 17.76 5.61 -21.11
C LYS A 133 17.78 5.39 -22.62
N LYS A 134 17.73 6.49 -23.36
CA LYS A 134 17.86 6.51 -24.81
C LYS A 134 19.20 5.83 -25.13
N GLU A 135 19.17 4.56 -25.52
CA GLU A 135 20.21 4.00 -26.38
C GLU A 135 20.07 4.74 -27.71
N ALA A 136 20.63 5.95 -27.76
CA ALA A 136 21.36 6.38 -28.95
C ALA A 136 22.54 5.41 -29.01
N ALA A 137 22.64 4.45 -29.94
CA ALA A 137 22.41 4.62 -31.37
C ALA A 137 23.06 5.92 -31.86
N ASP A 138 24.33 6.07 -31.53
CA ASP A 138 25.31 6.79 -32.35
C ASP A 138 26.52 5.83 -32.47
N ALA A 139 26.39 4.91 -33.43
CA ALA A 139 27.52 4.35 -34.15
C ALA A 139 27.90 5.34 -35.27
#